data_AF-A0A973SUJ1-F1
#
_entry.id   AF-A0A973SUJ1-F1
#
_cell.length_a   1.000
_cell.length_b   1.000
_cell.length_c   1.000
_cell.angle_alpha   90.00
_cell.angle_beta   90.00
_cell.angle_gamma   90.00
#
_symmetry.space_group_name_H-M   'P 1'
#
loop_
_entity.id
_entity.type
_entity.pdbx_description
1 polymer ?
#
loop_
_entity_poly.entity_id
_entity_poly.type
_entity_poly.pdbx_seq_one_letter_code
_entity_poly.pdbx_strand_id
1 'polypeptide(L)'
;MAIFRSASGEGHAEVVLTVGNPYGSRTLVVERDEDSSVAYLCAQNGQVHGAVWLANHRPAPPVVDLARINAGLPPLMPRPNTRHPEGRRPLGQLTALWFEEGDGVALYEDEDLLAVIPGWADMSRGMPGYARDAVGESPFAWALSEALEGLEPRISNARSYWRWRHGEGAWQSYQQFVMSHLDRTVGTAGRYWDASGERYPTVGITERPPSGTRDFTVLSTVGMSCQRMPTVEQWIDQPGAYGRIELAVSTKEDPREAALLLVWLAQYPWHSVTWLGHGHTAKWYHSPSTFPLGPRYSGVMMLAEVPDMPDMSGFVFGGEAVRWLWLVPVTSEALEEQRH
;
A
#
# COMPACT_ATOMS: atom_id res chain seq x y z
N MET A 1 10.45 -1.38 20.71
CA MET A 1 10.78 -1.80 19.32
C MET A 1 10.81 -3.32 19.33
N ALA A 2 9.77 -3.98 18.82
CA ALA A 2 9.73 -5.44 18.76
C ALA A 2 10.34 -5.88 17.41
N ILE A 3 11.35 -6.75 17.48
CA ILE A 3 12.04 -7.34 16.32
C ILE A 3 11.65 -8.82 16.29
N PHE A 4 11.20 -9.33 15.14
CA PHE A 4 10.93 -10.76 14.96
C PHE A 4 12.16 -11.60 15.30
N ARG A 5 11.94 -12.71 16.03
CA ARG A 5 12.96 -13.75 16.21
C ARG A 5 12.54 -14.98 15.41
N SER A 6 13.47 -15.54 14.62
CA SER A 6 13.28 -16.88 14.04
C SER A 6 13.36 -17.93 15.15
N ALA A 7 12.37 -18.81 15.23
CA ALA A 7 12.23 -19.82 16.27
C ALA A 7 13.30 -20.92 16.21
N SER A 8 13.98 -21.17 17.34
CA SER A 8 14.49 -22.49 17.72
C SER A 8 14.76 -22.54 19.24
N GLY A 9 13.90 -23.24 19.99
CA GLY A 9 14.01 -23.51 21.43
C GLY A 9 12.67 -24.00 22.02
N GLU A 10 12.66 -24.64 23.19
CA GLU A 10 11.43 -25.09 23.88
C GLU A 10 10.72 -23.93 24.60
N GLY A 11 9.37 -23.87 24.49
CA GLY A 11 8.54 -22.77 24.99
C GLY A 11 8.26 -21.66 23.95
N HIS A 12 8.50 -21.94 22.67
CA HIS A 12 8.48 -20.93 21.60
C HIS A 12 7.14 -20.87 20.87
N ALA A 13 6.67 -19.65 20.62
CA ALA A 13 5.65 -19.39 19.63
C ALA A 13 6.12 -19.89 18.25
N GLU A 14 5.25 -20.63 17.57
CA GLU A 14 5.43 -21.07 16.20
C GLU A 14 4.73 -20.12 15.23
N VAL A 15 5.26 -20.03 14.01
CA VAL A 15 4.63 -19.27 12.94
C VAL A 15 3.68 -20.21 12.18
N VAL A 16 2.38 -19.93 12.25
CA VAL A 16 1.33 -20.75 11.62
C VAL A 16 0.89 -20.22 10.25
N LEU A 17 1.18 -18.94 9.96
CA LEU A 17 0.92 -18.33 8.66
C LEU A 17 1.95 -17.24 8.38
N THR A 18 2.50 -17.24 7.15
CA THR A 18 3.32 -16.14 6.61
C THR A 18 2.85 -15.84 5.20
N VAL A 19 2.36 -14.61 4.96
CA VAL A 19 1.88 -14.19 3.64
C VAL A 19 2.43 -12.80 3.34
N GLY A 20 3.17 -12.64 2.24
CA GLY A 20 3.60 -11.33 1.75
C GLY A 20 2.47 -10.61 1.02
N ASN A 21 2.44 -9.28 1.07
CA ASN A 21 1.55 -8.51 0.22
C ASN A 21 2.00 -8.58 -1.26
N PRO A 22 1.12 -8.28 -2.22
CA PRO A 22 1.43 -8.41 -3.64
C PRO A 22 2.51 -7.44 -4.15
N TYR A 23 2.86 -6.43 -3.36
CA TYR A 23 3.88 -5.40 -3.64
C TYR A 23 5.25 -5.70 -3.00
N GLY A 24 5.34 -6.73 -2.16
CA GLY A 24 6.55 -7.10 -1.42
C GLY A 24 6.91 -6.22 -0.22
N SER A 25 6.13 -5.18 0.11
CA SER A 25 6.47 -4.19 1.15
C SER A 25 5.99 -4.54 2.56
N ARG A 26 5.04 -5.49 2.67
CA ARG A 26 4.48 -5.95 3.94
C ARG A 26 4.35 -7.46 3.97
N THR A 27 4.41 -8.02 5.18
CA THR A 27 4.16 -9.45 5.44
C THR A 27 3.22 -9.58 6.62
N LEU A 28 2.17 -10.37 6.47
CA LEU A 28 1.35 -10.84 7.58
C LEU A 28 2.00 -12.09 8.16
N VAL A 29 2.26 -12.08 9.46
CA VAL A 29 2.76 -13.22 10.23
C VAL A 29 1.75 -13.53 11.33
N VAL A 30 1.31 -14.78 11.43
CA VAL A 30 0.50 -15.26 12.56
C VAL A 30 1.35 -16.17 13.40
N GLU A 31 1.52 -15.81 14.67
CA GLU A 31 2.22 -16.60 15.66
C GLU A 31 1.22 -17.22 16.63
N ARG A 32 1.53 -18.43 17.08
CA ARG A 32 0.75 -19.19 18.05
C ARG A 32 1.68 -19.85 19.03
N ASP A 33 1.30 -19.88 20.30
CA ASP A 33 1.82 -20.86 21.24
C ASP A 33 0.68 -21.68 21.86
N GLU A 34 0.98 -22.45 22.91
CA GLU A 34 -0.01 -23.26 23.61
C GLU A 34 -1.15 -22.43 24.24
N ASP A 35 -0.91 -21.14 24.51
CA ASP A 35 -1.78 -20.29 25.29
C ASP A 35 -2.55 -19.26 24.44
N SER A 36 -1.99 -18.77 23.33
CA SER A 36 -2.58 -17.67 22.56
C SER A 36 -2.12 -17.61 21.09
N SER A 37 -2.93 -16.97 20.24
CA SER A 37 -2.60 -16.64 18.84
C SER A 37 -2.68 -15.14 18.58
N VAL A 38 -1.70 -14.60 17.84
CA VAL A 38 -1.60 -13.18 17.49
C VAL A 38 -1.15 -13.02 16.05
N ALA A 39 -1.70 -12.03 15.35
CA ALA A 39 -1.25 -11.63 14.02
C ALA A 39 -0.46 -10.32 14.07
N TYR A 40 0.56 -10.24 13.23
CA TYR A 40 1.44 -9.10 13.09
C TYR A 40 1.55 -8.69 11.62
N LEU A 41 1.50 -7.40 11.38
CA LEU A 41 1.79 -6.79 10.09
C LEU A 41 3.20 -6.21 10.13
N CYS A 42 4.09 -6.76 9.31
CA CYS A 42 5.51 -6.54 9.38
C CYS A 42 6.01 -5.81 8.12
N ALA A 43 6.98 -4.91 8.28
CA ALA A 43 7.79 -4.45 7.16
C ALA A 43 8.87 -5.48 6.80
N GLN A 44 9.51 -5.28 5.64
CA GLN A 44 10.60 -6.14 5.14
C GLN A 44 11.77 -6.28 6.12
N ASN A 45 12.05 -5.25 6.92
CA ASN A 45 13.12 -5.26 7.93
C ASN A 45 12.70 -5.95 9.25
N GLY A 46 11.51 -6.55 9.32
CA GLY A 46 10.98 -7.18 10.53
C GLY A 46 10.38 -6.20 11.55
N GLN A 47 10.23 -4.92 11.23
CA GLN A 47 9.51 -4.00 12.11
C GLN A 47 8.02 -4.31 12.11
N VAL A 48 7.42 -4.45 13.30
CA VAL A 48 5.96 -4.58 13.46
C VAL A 48 5.31 -3.21 13.33
N HIS A 49 4.41 -3.05 12.36
CA HIS A 49 3.59 -1.85 12.16
C HIS A 49 2.23 -1.96 12.86
N GLY A 50 1.56 -3.09 12.68
CA GLY A 50 0.28 -3.40 13.31
C GLY A 50 0.30 -4.77 13.95
N ALA A 51 -0.50 -4.96 14.99
CA ALA A 51 -0.72 -6.26 15.61
C ALA A 51 -2.18 -6.39 16.06
N VAL A 52 -2.66 -7.62 16.14
CA VAL A 52 -4.00 -7.91 16.65
C VAL A 52 -4.02 -9.28 17.32
N TRP A 53 -4.55 -9.31 18.54
CA TRP A 53 -4.84 -10.57 19.22
C TRP A 53 -5.97 -11.33 18.52
N LEU A 54 -5.82 -12.65 18.37
CA LEU A 54 -6.80 -13.49 17.67
C LEU A 54 -7.60 -14.38 18.63
N ALA A 55 -6.94 -15.06 19.55
CA ALA A 55 -7.57 -16.02 20.45
C ALA A 55 -6.71 -16.36 21.67
N ASN A 56 -7.36 -16.66 22.79
CA ASN A 56 -6.77 -17.38 23.91
C ASN A 56 -7.11 -18.87 23.75
N HIS A 57 -6.15 -19.75 24.00
CA HIS A 57 -6.28 -21.21 24.00
C HIS A 57 -6.43 -21.80 25.41
N ARG A 58 -6.43 -20.93 26.42
CA ARG A 58 -6.62 -21.24 27.83
C ARG A 58 -7.55 -20.23 28.50
N PRO A 59 -7.97 -20.49 29.76
CA PRO A 59 -8.76 -19.53 30.51
C PRO A 59 -8.09 -18.16 30.58
N ALA A 60 -8.88 -17.13 30.27
CA ALA A 60 -8.46 -15.74 30.23
C ALA A 60 -8.11 -15.24 31.63
N PRO A 61 -6.96 -14.56 31.80
CA PRO A 61 -6.57 -13.98 33.07
C PRO A 61 -7.51 -12.82 33.44
N PRO A 62 -7.66 -12.49 34.74
CA PRO A 62 -8.49 -11.37 35.15
C PRO A 62 -7.91 -10.01 34.72
N VAL A 63 -6.59 -9.93 34.53
CA VAL A 63 -5.85 -8.72 34.15
C VAL A 63 -4.73 -9.06 33.16
N VAL A 64 -4.12 -8.04 32.57
CA VAL A 64 -2.98 -8.20 31.66
C VAL A 64 -1.79 -8.86 32.37
N ASP A 65 -1.24 -9.90 31.77
CA ASP A 65 0.00 -10.53 32.21
C ASP A 65 1.22 -9.81 31.60
N LEU A 66 1.78 -8.87 32.36
CA LEU A 66 2.96 -8.11 31.94
C LEU A 66 4.22 -8.98 31.85
N ALA A 67 4.33 -10.05 32.66
CA ALA A 67 5.50 -10.91 32.62
C ALA A 67 5.60 -11.63 31.27
N ARG A 68 4.46 -12.11 30.76
CA ARG A 68 4.34 -12.72 29.44
C ARG A 68 4.70 -11.76 28.30
N ILE A 69 4.21 -10.52 28.37
CA ILE A 69 4.53 -9.48 27.37
C ILE A 69 6.02 -9.16 27.39
N ASN A 70 6.61 -8.99 28.57
CA ASN A 70 8.04 -8.69 28.71
C ASN A 70 8.93 -9.87 28.28
N ALA A 71 8.42 -11.09 28.31
CA ALA A 71 9.07 -12.26 27.74
C ALA A 71 8.95 -12.36 26.21
N GLY A 72 8.17 -11.48 25.57
CA GLY A 72 7.96 -11.47 24.13
C GLY A 72 7.03 -12.57 23.63
N LEU A 73 6.19 -13.14 24.50
CA LEU A 73 5.21 -14.17 24.13
C LEU A 73 3.88 -13.55 23.66
N PRO A 74 3.12 -14.25 22.80
CA PRO A 74 1.80 -13.80 22.36
C PRO A 74 0.89 -13.43 23.56
N PRO A 75 0.39 -12.19 23.72
CA PRO A 75 -0.41 -11.79 24.88
C PRO A 75 -1.70 -12.60 25.03
N LEU A 76 -2.14 -12.76 26.27
CA LEU A 76 -3.48 -13.26 26.60
C LEU A 76 -4.44 -12.09 26.77
N MET A 77 -5.59 -12.15 26.11
CA MET A 77 -6.66 -11.19 26.32
C MET A 77 -7.29 -11.37 27.71
N PRO A 78 -7.46 -10.31 28.52
CA PRO A 78 -8.14 -10.41 29.81
C PRO A 78 -9.61 -10.83 29.67
N ARG A 79 -10.15 -11.48 30.72
CA ARG A 79 -11.52 -12.01 30.77
C ARG A 79 -12.60 -11.00 30.34
N PRO A 80 -12.57 -9.71 30.74
CA PRO A 80 -13.60 -8.75 30.32
C PRO A 80 -13.56 -8.40 28.82
N ASN A 81 -12.46 -8.68 28.13
CA ASN A 81 -12.20 -8.23 26.77
C ASN A 81 -12.24 -9.36 25.72
N THR A 82 -12.69 -10.56 26.09
CA THR A 82 -12.81 -11.71 25.18
C THR A 82 -14.19 -12.32 25.24
N ARG A 83 -14.69 -12.76 24.07
CA ARG A 83 -15.94 -13.55 23.96
C ARG A 83 -15.77 -14.99 24.47
N HIS A 84 -14.53 -15.47 24.64
CA HIS A 84 -14.19 -16.83 25.06
C HIS A 84 -13.36 -16.82 26.35
N PRO A 85 -13.95 -16.53 27.52
CA PRO A 85 -13.22 -16.38 28.78
C PRO A 85 -12.60 -17.68 29.29
N GLU A 86 -13.08 -18.85 28.85
CA GLU A 86 -12.50 -20.15 29.17
C GLU A 86 -11.43 -20.59 28.14
N GLY A 87 -11.16 -19.74 27.14
CA GLY A 87 -10.34 -20.08 25.97
C GLY A 87 -11.15 -20.80 24.90
N ARG A 88 -10.56 -20.93 23.71
CA ARG A 88 -11.09 -21.68 22.58
C ARG A 88 -10.05 -22.60 21.99
N ARG A 89 -10.49 -23.61 21.24
CA ARG A 89 -9.61 -24.49 20.47
C ARG A 89 -8.64 -23.67 19.59
N PRO A 90 -7.46 -24.23 19.24
CA PRO A 90 -6.57 -23.63 18.26
C PRO A 90 -7.30 -23.26 16.96
N LEU A 91 -6.84 -22.19 16.31
CA LEU A 91 -7.43 -21.67 15.09
C LEU A 91 -7.42 -22.72 13.96
N GLY A 92 -8.46 -22.69 13.12
CA GLY A 92 -8.60 -23.49 11.90
C GLY A 92 -7.67 -23.04 10.77
N GLN A 93 -8.08 -23.26 9.52
CA GLN A 93 -7.27 -22.86 8.37
C GLN A 93 -7.26 -21.34 8.23
N LEU A 94 -6.08 -20.73 8.11
CA LEU A 94 -5.99 -19.27 7.98
C LEU A 94 -5.75 -18.85 6.53
N THR A 95 -6.49 -17.83 6.09
CA THR A 95 -6.28 -17.18 4.78
C THR A 95 -6.28 -15.66 4.90
N ALA A 96 -5.47 -15.00 4.07
CA ALA A 96 -5.32 -13.55 4.08
C ALA A 96 -5.95 -12.92 2.83
N LEU A 97 -6.64 -11.79 3.04
CA LEU A 97 -7.09 -10.89 1.99
C LEU A 97 -6.44 -9.52 2.20
N TRP A 98 -5.46 -9.20 1.38
CA TRP A 98 -4.84 -7.88 1.37
C TRP A 98 -5.81 -6.83 0.86
N PHE A 99 -5.79 -5.64 1.45
CA PHE A 99 -6.43 -4.47 0.87
C PHE A 99 -5.72 -4.07 -0.43
N GLU A 100 -6.41 -3.32 -1.29
CA GLU A 100 -5.92 -2.94 -2.61
C GLU A 100 -4.59 -2.17 -2.50
N GLU A 101 -4.49 -1.27 -1.53
CA GLU A 101 -3.31 -0.50 -1.18
C GLU A 101 -2.14 -1.39 -0.74
N GLY A 102 -2.44 -2.56 -0.17
CA GLY A 102 -1.46 -3.52 0.35
C GLY A 102 -0.81 -3.13 1.69
N ASP A 103 -1.33 -2.10 2.37
CA ASP A 103 -0.90 -1.67 3.70
C ASP A 103 -1.85 -2.14 4.81
N GLY A 104 -3.03 -2.68 4.47
CA GLY A 104 -3.94 -3.36 5.38
C GLY A 104 -4.30 -4.78 4.94
N VAL A 105 -4.77 -5.60 5.87
CA VAL A 105 -5.09 -7.01 5.64
C VAL A 105 -6.25 -7.50 6.51
N ALA A 106 -7.17 -8.25 5.89
CA ALA A 106 -8.18 -9.04 6.58
C ALA A 106 -7.71 -10.50 6.67
N LEU A 107 -7.88 -11.10 7.84
CA LEU A 107 -7.55 -12.50 8.13
C LEU A 107 -8.84 -13.28 8.33
N TYR A 108 -8.94 -14.44 7.70
CA TYR A 108 -10.06 -15.35 7.80
C TYR A 108 -9.63 -16.63 8.50
N GLU A 109 -10.51 -17.18 9.31
CA GLU A 109 -10.45 -18.56 9.79
C GLU A 109 -11.50 -19.34 9.00
N ASP A 110 -11.04 -20.30 8.20
CA ASP A 110 -11.80 -20.96 7.16
C ASP A 110 -12.40 -19.89 6.22
N GLU A 111 -13.72 -19.70 6.23
CA GLU A 111 -14.43 -18.67 5.44
C GLU A 111 -14.93 -17.48 6.28
N ASP A 112 -14.75 -17.53 7.61
CA ASP A 112 -15.26 -16.51 8.53
C ASP A 112 -14.20 -15.45 8.81
N LEU A 113 -14.60 -14.17 8.72
CA LEU A 113 -13.71 -13.05 9.04
C LEU A 113 -13.27 -13.12 10.51
N LEU A 114 -11.97 -13.31 10.73
CA LEU A 114 -11.36 -13.45 12.05
C LEU A 114 -10.84 -12.12 12.58
N ALA A 115 -10.09 -11.37 11.77
CA ALA A 115 -9.47 -10.12 12.18
C ALA A 115 -9.18 -9.18 11.00
N VAL A 116 -8.94 -7.92 11.30
CA VAL A 116 -8.51 -6.90 10.33
C VAL A 116 -7.39 -6.07 10.95
N ILE A 117 -6.24 -5.99 10.28
CA ILE A 117 -5.20 -5.00 10.58
C ILE A 117 -5.26 -3.94 9.47
N PRO A 118 -5.87 -2.77 9.72
CA PRO A 118 -5.95 -1.72 8.70
C PRO A 118 -4.60 -1.02 8.48
N GLY A 119 -4.47 -0.27 7.38
CA GLY A 119 -3.25 0.49 7.06
C GLY A 119 -2.91 1.60 8.07
N TRP A 120 -3.91 2.07 8.83
CA TRP A 120 -3.74 3.04 9.93
C TRP A 120 -3.52 2.40 11.31
N ALA A 121 -3.38 1.08 11.40
CA ALA A 121 -3.00 0.44 12.66
C ALA A 121 -1.61 0.94 13.09
N ASP A 122 -1.51 1.38 14.34
CA ASP A 122 -0.29 1.94 14.90
C ASP A 122 -0.16 1.54 16.37
N MET A 123 0.69 0.55 16.62
CA MET A 123 0.94 0.05 17.97
C MET A 123 1.58 1.11 18.88
N SER A 124 2.29 2.10 18.32
CA SER A 124 2.90 3.17 19.11
C SER A 124 1.87 4.19 19.60
N ARG A 125 0.73 4.30 18.92
CA ARG A 125 -0.41 5.15 19.29
C ARG A 125 -1.52 4.39 20.00
N GLY A 126 -1.32 3.11 20.32
CA GLY A 126 -2.31 2.26 20.97
C GLY A 126 -3.50 1.93 20.07
N MET A 127 -3.29 1.87 18.75
CA MET A 127 -4.30 1.55 17.75
C MET A 127 -4.03 0.15 17.17
N PRO A 128 -4.42 -0.94 17.87
CA PRO A 128 -4.27 -2.29 17.36
C PRO A 128 -5.24 -2.57 16.21
N GLY A 129 -5.17 -3.77 15.64
CA GLY A 129 -6.20 -4.26 14.74
C GLY A 129 -7.50 -4.65 15.46
N TYR A 130 -8.46 -5.10 14.66
CA TYR A 130 -9.79 -5.51 15.09
C TYR A 130 -9.92 -7.03 15.06
N ALA A 131 -10.49 -7.63 16.11
CA ALA A 131 -10.66 -9.07 16.20
C ALA A 131 -12.12 -9.46 16.45
N ARG A 132 -12.57 -10.54 15.79
CA ARG A 132 -13.92 -11.11 15.91
C ARG A 132 -14.26 -11.45 17.36
N ASP A 133 -13.29 -11.97 18.10
CA ASP A 133 -13.49 -12.51 19.45
C ASP A 133 -13.17 -11.50 20.56
N ALA A 134 -12.75 -10.27 20.21
CA ALA A 134 -12.52 -9.20 21.17
C ALA A 134 -13.84 -8.54 21.63
N VAL A 135 -13.83 -7.97 22.82
CA VAL A 135 -14.93 -7.21 23.43
C VAL A 135 -14.43 -5.83 23.84
N GLY A 136 -15.11 -4.79 23.36
CA GLY A 136 -14.71 -3.40 23.52
C GLY A 136 -13.31 -3.11 22.98
N GLU A 137 -12.65 -2.13 23.58
CA GLU A 137 -11.29 -1.74 23.24
C GLU A 137 -10.30 -2.25 24.30
N SER A 138 -9.18 -2.77 23.82
CA SER A 138 -8.02 -3.14 24.64
C SER A 138 -6.72 -2.80 23.91
N PRO A 139 -5.57 -2.81 24.60
CA PRO A 139 -4.27 -2.62 23.95
C PRO A 139 -3.89 -3.70 22.91
N PHE A 140 -4.57 -4.86 22.90
CA PHE A 140 -4.21 -5.99 22.03
C PHE A 140 -5.11 -6.14 20.81
N ALA A 141 -6.37 -5.74 20.93
CA ALA A 141 -7.35 -5.74 19.86
C ALA A 141 -8.55 -4.88 20.24
N TRP A 142 -9.21 -4.32 19.23
CA TRP A 142 -10.54 -3.74 19.34
C TRP A 142 -11.60 -4.72 18.81
N ALA A 143 -12.84 -4.61 19.30
CA ALA A 143 -13.93 -5.47 18.87
C ALA A 143 -14.28 -5.22 17.40
N LEU A 144 -14.12 -6.26 16.56
CA LEU A 144 -14.43 -6.16 15.13
C LEU A 144 -15.91 -5.84 14.88
N SER A 145 -16.82 -6.31 15.73
CA SER A 145 -18.25 -6.03 15.56
C SER A 145 -18.61 -4.55 15.64
N GLU A 146 -17.80 -3.74 16.33
CA GLU A 146 -18.05 -2.31 16.50
C GLU A 146 -17.56 -1.49 15.30
N ALA A 147 -16.60 -2.03 14.53
CA ALA A 147 -16.04 -1.38 13.35
C ALA A 147 -16.48 -2.02 12.03
N LEU A 148 -17.24 -3.12 12.06
CA LEU A 148 -17.55 -3.91 10.89
C LEU A 148 -18.30 -3.12 9.82
N GLU A 149 -19.25 -2.26 10.21
CA GLU A 149 -20.00 -1.41 9.27
C GLU A 149 -19.08 -0.53 8.42
N GLY A 150 -18.00 0.01 9.01
CA GLY A 150 -17.02 0.81 8.27
C GLY A 150 -15.96 0.00 7.52
N LEU A 151 -15.68 -1.23 7.96
CA LEU A 151 -14.66 -2.10 7.37
C LEU A 151 -15.19 -2.99 6.24
N GLU A 152 -16.47 -3.38 6.29
CA GLU A 152 -17.09 -4.27 5.32
C GLU A 152 -16.97 -3.77 3.87
N PRO A 153 -17.22 -2.47 3.55
CA PRO A 153 -17.01 -1.96 2.20
C PRO A 153 -15.56 -2.13 1.73
N ARG A 154 -14.57 -1.92 2.61
CA ARG A 154 -13.15 -2.08 2.26
C ARG A 154 -12.80 -3.52 1.94
N ILE A 155 -13.29 -4.45 2.77
CA ILE A 155 -13.07 -5.88 2.59
C ILE A 155 -13.72 -6.37 1.30
N SER A 156 -14.95 -5.93 1.02
CA SER A 156 -15.68 -6.27 -0.20
C SER A 156 -14.98 -5.71 -1.45
N ASN A 157 -14.51 -4.46 -1.38
CA ASN A 157 -13.76 -3.82 -2.46
C ASN A 157 -12.44 -4.55 -2.71
N ALA A 158 -11.68 -4.89 -1.68
CA ALA A 158 -10.43 -5.64 -1.80
C ALA A 158 -10.66 -7.01 -2.47
N ARG A 159 -11.70 -7.75 -2.07
CA ARG A 159 -12.06 -9.03 -2.68
C ARG A 159 -12.42 -8.88 -4.16
N SER A 160 -13.23 -7.89 -4.49
CA SER A 160 -13.65 -7.60 -5.86
C SER A 160 -12.46 -7.17 -6.72
N TYR A 161 -11.58 -6.34 -6.17
CA TYR A 161 -10.36 -5.87 -6.78
C TYR A 161 -9.44 -7.03 -7.15
N TRP A 162 -9.08 -7.90 -6.20
CA TRP A 162 -8.16 -9.01 -6.48
C TRP A 162 -8.77 -10.05 -7.41
N ARG A 163 -10.08 -10.29 -7.33
CA ARG A 163 -10.79 -11.14 -8.30
C ARG A 163 -10.67 -10.58 -9.72
N TRP A 164 -10.91 -9.29 -9.90
CA TRP A 164 -10.71 -8.64 -11.19
C TRP A 164 -9.24 -8.69 -11.61
N ARG A 165 -8.31 -8.34 -10.72
CA ARG A 165 -6.88 -8.22 -11.02
C ARG A 165 -6.26 -9.53 -11.49
N HIS A 166 -6.71 -10.65 -10.92
CA HIS A 166 -6.30 -12.00 -11.31
C HIS A 166 -7.14 -12.61 -12.45
N GLY A 167 -8.19 -11.91 -12.91
CA GLY A 167 -9.00 -12.32 -14.04
C GLY A 167 -8.22 -12.27 -15.36
N GLU A 168 -8.55 -13.20 -16.25
CA GLU A 168 -7.98 -13.22 -17.60
C GLU A 168 -8.32 -11.92 -18.35
N GLY A 169 -7.33 -11.33 -19.03
CA GLY A 169 -7.55 -10.12 -19.83
C GLY A 169 -7.69 -8.82 -19.02
N ALA A 170 -7.60 -8.85 -17.68
CA ALA A 170 -7.81 -7.68 -16.83
C ALA A 170 -6.84 -6.53 -17.16
N TRP A 171 -5.55 -6.86 -17.29
CA TRP A 171 -4.51 -5.89 -17.66
C TRP A 171 -4.71 -5.34 -19.06
N GLN A 172 -4.97 -6.21 -20.04
CA GLN A 172 -5.15 -5.83 -21.45
C GLN A 172 -6.35 -4.88 -21.60
N SER A 173 -7.45 -5.19 -20.89
CA SER A 173 -8.66 -4.34 -20.89
C SER A 173 -8.38 -2.97 -20.28
N TYR A 174 -7.67 -2.93 -19.15
CA TYR A 174 -7.24 -1.67 -18.53
C TYR A 174 -6.34 -0.86 -19.47
N GLN A 175 -5.32 -1.51 -20.04
CA GLN A 175 -4.35 -0.88 -20.94
C GLN A 175 -5.05 -0.27 -22.16
N GLN A 176 -5.99 -0.98 -22.77
CA GLN A 176 -6.78 -0.43 -23.89
C GLN A 176 -7.56 0.82 -23.48
N PHE A 177 -8.16 0.83 -22.28
CA PHE A 177 -8.97 1.94 -21.81
C PHE A 177 -8.16 3.21 -21.57
N VAL A 178 -7.02 3.10 -20.86
CA VAL A 178 -6.13 4.24 -20.61
C VAL A 178 -5.42 4.71 -21.89
N MET A 179 -5.04 3.81 -22.79
CA MET A 179 -4.45 4.20 -24.08
C MET A 179 -5.45 4.97 -24.95
N SER A 180 -6.71 4.53 -24.98
CA SER A 180 -7.79 5.25 -25.69
C SER A 180 -8.07 6.63 -25.08
N HIS A 181 -7.94 6.76 -23.76
CA HIS A 181 -8.02 8.06 -23.09
C HIS A 181 -6.91 8.99 -23.56
N LEU A 182 -5.67 8.53 -23.50
CA LEU A 182 -4.48 9.28 -23.90
C LEU A 182 -4.45 9.64 -25.39
N ASP A 183 -4.97 8.76 -26.26
CA ASP A 183 -5.13 9.06 -27.69
C ASP A 183 -5.99 10.31 -27.91
N ARG A 184 -7.05 10.47 -27.11
CA ARG A 184 -7.97 11.62 -27.22
C ARG A 184 -7.43 12.89 -26.57
N THR A 185 -6.74 12.77 -25.44
CA THR A 185 -6.31 13.94 -24.64
C THR A 185 -4.92 14.46 -25.01
N VAL A 186 -4.02 13.57 -25.44
CA VAL A 186 -2.60 13.92 -25.69
C VAL A 186 -2.20 13.75 -27.17
N GLY A 187 -2.77 12.75 -27.84
CA GLY A 187 -2.51 12.42 -29.25
C GLY A 187 -1.99 11.00 -29.44
N THR A 188 -1.63 10.62 -30.67
CA THR A 188 -1.27 9.25 -31.05
C THR A 188 -0.07 8.67 -30.28
N ALA A 189 -0.13 7.36 -30.00
CA ALA A 189 0.95 6.64 -29.31
C ALA A 189 2.21 6.53 -30.17
N GLY A 190 3.37 6.70 -29.53
CA GLY A 190 4.70 6.37 -30.04
C GLY A 190 5.17 5.03 -29.49
N ARG A 191 6.34 5.02 -28.82
CA ARG A 191 6.85 3.81 -28.16
C ARG A 191 6.07 3.47 -26.89
N TYR A 192 6.14 2.20 -26.52
CA TYR A 192 5.67 1.66 -25.26
C TYR A 192 6.77 0.80 -24.65
N TRP A 193 7.03 0.99 -23.35
CA TRP A 193 7.99 0.19 -22.59
C TRP A 193 7.29 -0.48 -21.43
N ASP A 194 7.67 -1.72 -21.14
CA ASP A 194 7.30 -2.36 -19.88
C ASP A 194 8.26 -1.88 -18.78
N ALA A 195 7.70 -1.33 -17.71
CA ALA A 195 8.41 -0.88 -16.51
C ALA A 195 8.00 -1.71 -15.28
N SER A 196 7.35 -2.85 -15.48
CA SER A 196 6.91 -3.76 -14.43
C SER A 196 8.09 -4.54 -13.86
N GLY A 197 8.06 -4.78 -12.55
CA GLY A 197 8.93 -5.75 -11.90
C GLY A 197 8.31 -7.14 -11.86
N GLU A 198 8.89 -8.02 -11.03
CA GLU A 198 8.32 -9.34 -10.73
C GLU A 198 7.02 -9.27 -9.89
N ARG A 199 6.80 -8.14 -9.22
CA ARG A 199 5.67 -7.89 -8.33
C ARG A 199 4.79 -6.77 -8.87
N TYR A 200 3.59 -6.64 -8.28
CA TYR A 200 2.78 -5.47 -8.55
C TYR A 200 3.45 -4.19 -8.02
N PRO A 201 3.09 -3.02 -8.58
CA PRO A 201 2.15 -2.82 -9.69
C PRO A 201 2.72 -3.22 -11.06
N THR A 202 1.84 -3.62 -11.98
CA THR A 202 2.19 -3.71 -13.40
C THR A 202 2.15 -2.29 -13.97
N VAL A 203 3.24 -1.84 -14.56
CA VAL A 203 3.37 -0.49 -15.09
C VAL A 203 4.02 -0.54 -16.46
N GLY A 204 3.41 0.13 -17.43
CA GLY A 204 4.07 0.51 -18.67
C GLY A 204 4.37 2.00 -18.72
N ILE A 205 5.22 2.38 -19.66
CA ILE A 205 5.47 3.78 -20.02
C ILE A 205 5.09 3.95 -21.48
N THR A 206 4.24 4.92 -21.76
CA THR A 206 3.85 5.27 -23.13
C THR A 206 4.41 6.61 -23.52
N GLU A 207 4.86 6.71 -24.77
CA GLU A 207 5.30 7.93 -25.42
C GLU A 207 4.18 8.51 -26.28
N ARG A 208 4.06 9.84 -26.29
CA ARG A 208 3.22 10.64 -27.17
C ARG A 208 4.10 11.67 -27.85
N PRO A 209 4.60 11.39 -29.07
CA PRO A 209 5.51 12.28 -29.80
C PRO A 209 4.91 13.68 -30.03
N PRO A 210 5.72 14.67 -30.45
CA PRO A 210 5.23 15.98 -30.85
C PRO A 210 4.12 15.85 -31.90
N SER A 211 3.04 16.61 -31.72
CA SER A 211 1.86 16.53 -32.59
C SER A 211 1.11 17.86 -32.61
N GLY A 212 0.68 18.30 -33.80
CA GLY A 212 -0.02 19.58 -33.96
C GLY A 212 0.87 20.75 -33.54
N THR A 213 0.40 21.57 -32.60
CA THR A 213 1.11 22.74 -32.08
C THR A 213 2.08 22.41 -30.93
N ARG A 214 2.08 21.18 -30.41
CA ARG A 214 2.96 20.73 -29.33
C ARG A 214 4.31 20.28 -29.89
N ASP A 215 5.39 20.96 -29.50
CA ASP A 215 6.76 20.74 -30.00
C ASP A 215 7.65 19.86 -29.10
N PHE A 216 7.06 19.19 -28.10
CA PHE A 216 7.74 18.31 -27.16
C PHE A 216 7.04 16.95 -27.06
N THR A 217 7.76 15.92 -26.62
CA THR A 217 7.22 14.59 -26.32
C THR A 217 6.63 14.55 -24.92
N VAL A 218 5.49 13.87 -24.74
CA VAL A 218 4.94 13.53 -23.42
C VAL A 218 5.16 12.04 -23.17
N LEU A 219 5.71 11.71 -22.02
CA LEU A 219 5.80 10.35 -21.50
C LEU A 219 4.86 10.24 -20.31
N SER A 220 4.21 9.10 -20.15
CA SER A 220 3.40 8.86 -18.96
C SER A 220 3.38 7.39 -18.56
N THR A 221 3.18 7.14 -17.28
CA THR A 221 2.91 5.78 -16.80
C THR A 221 1.53 5.32 -17.25
N VAL A 222 1.41 4.01 -17.36
CA VAL A 222 0.17 3.28 -17.59
C VAL A 222 0.15 2.17 -16.58
N GLY A 223 -0.78 2.20 -15.63
CA GLY A 223 -1.00 1.10 -14.69
C GLY A 223 -0.71 1.44 -13.24
N MET A 224 -0.18 2.63 -12.92
CA MET A 224 -0.12 3.05 -11.52
C MET A 224 -1.52 3.19 -10.93
N SER A 225 -2.49 3.67 -11.72
CA SER A 225 -3.86 3.86 -11.25
C SER A 225 -4.72 2.60 -11.23
N CYS A 226 -4.19 1.46 -11.71
CA CYS A 226 -4.79 0.13 -11.53
C CYS A 226 -4.95 -0.26 -10.07
N GLN A 227 -4.22 0.37 -9.15
CA GLN A 227 -4.34 0.14 -7.72
C GLN A 227 -4.30 1.47 -6.98
N ARG A 228 -4.89 1.50 -5.80
CA ARG A 228 -4.79 2.64 -4.89
C ARG A 228 -3.41 2.72 -4.26
N MET A 229 -2.90 3.92 -4.04
CA MET A 229 -1.68 4.16 -3.28
C MET A 229 -1.92 3.97 -1.77
N PRO A 230 -0.95 3.43 -1.03
CA PRO A 230 -1.00 3.32 0.42
C PRO A 230 -1.16 4.64 1.16
N THR A 231 -1.66 4.59 2.40
CA THR A 231 -1.63 5.66 3.40
C THR A 231 -2.36 6.98 3.09
N VAL A 232 -2.93 7.17 1.90
CA VAL A 232 -3.63 8.41 1.50
C VAL A 232 -4.70 8.82 2.51
N GLU A 233 -5.47 7.86 3.01
CA GLU A 233 -6.55 8.03 3.98
C GLU A 233 -6.11 8.49 5.38
N GLN A 234 -4.83 8.41 5.69
CA GLN A 234 -4.29 8.94 6.95
C GLN A 234 -4.05 10.45 6.88
N TRP A 235 -4.01 11.01 5.66
CA TRP A 235 -3.64 12.40 5.40
C TRP A 235 -4.75 13.22 4.75
N ILE A 236 -5.71 12.56 4.08
CA ILE A 236 -6.73 13.22 3.26
C ILE A 236 -8.13 12.73 3.65
N ASP A 237 -9.02 13.66 3.97
CA ASP A 237 -10.42 13.38 4.35
C ASP A 237 -11.23 12.72 3.22
N GLN A 238 -10.89 13.03 1.96
CA GLN A 238 -11.50 12.45 0.75
C GLN A 238 -10.49 11.62 -0.05
N PRO A 239 -10.09 10.43 0.43
CA PRO A 239 -8.99 9.67 -0.14
C PRO A 239 -9.27 9.20 -1.58
N GLY A 240 -10.54 9.03 -1.97
CA GLY A 240 -10.90 8.59 -3.32
C GLY A 240 -10.49 9.55 -4.44
N ALA A 241 -10.28 10.84 -4.13
CA ALA A 241 -9.79 11.82 -5.10
C ALA A 241 -8.25 11.79 -5.28
N TYR A 242 -7.53 11.05 -4.43
CA TYR A 242 -6.06 11.06 -4.35
C TYR A 242 -5.45 9.65 -4.36
N GLY A 243 -6.29 8.61 -4.23
CA GLY A 243 -5.86 7.22 -4.16
C GLY A 243 -5.24 6.70 -5.46
N ARG A 244 -5.61 7.26 -6.61
CA ARG A 244 -5.18 6.77 -7.93
C ARG A 244 -4.48 7.85 -8.72
N ILE A 245 -3.26 7.55 -9.16
CA ILE A 245 -2.47 8.46 -9.98
C ILE A 245 -1.83 7.77 -11.16
N GLU A 246 -1.46 8.57 -12.15
CA GLU A 246 -0.42 8.26 -13.12
C GLU A 246 0.61 9.41 -13.10
N LEU A 247 1.84 9.13 -13.50
CA LEU A 247 2.91 10.12 -13.62
C LEU A 247 3.09 10.53 -15.07
N ALA A 248 3.44 11.79 -15.30
CA ALA A 248 3.74 12.32 -16.63
C ALA A 248 5.03 13.15 -16.62
N VAL A 249 5.76 13.17 -17.73
CA VAL A 249 6.92 14.05 -17.93
C VAL A 249 6.99 14.49 -19.39
N SER A 250 7.34 15.75 -19.62
CA SER A 250 7.57 16.28 -20.97
C SER A 250 9.06 16.42 -21.26
N THR A 251 9.47 16.20 -22.51
CA THR A 251 10.86 16.45 -22.94
C THR A 251 10.96 16.85 -24.41
N LYS A 252 11.93 17.71 -24.73
CA LYS A 252 12.38 17.98 -26.11
C LYS A 252 13.63 17.17 -26.49
N GLU A 253 14.25 16.53 -25.50
CA GLU A 253 15.42 15.68 -25.64
C GLU A 253 15.02 14.22 -25.89
N ASP A 254 15.97 13.28 -25.78
CA ASP A 254 15.69 11.85 -25.92
C ASP A 254 14.67 11.37 -24.87
N PRO A 255 13.50 10.86 -25.29
CA PRO A 255 12.47 10.34 -24.38
C PRO A 255 12.94 9.16 -23.53
N ARG A 256 13.97 8.43 -23.95
CA ARG A 256 14.52 7.29 -23.17
C ARG A 256 15.12 7.74 -21.85
N GLU A 257 15.78 8.90 -21.82
CA GLU A 257 16.36 9.45 -20.59
C GLU A 257 15.24 9.92 -19.65
N ALA A 258 14.26 10.65 -20.17
CA ALA A 258 13.12 11.12 -19.38
C ALA A 258 12.29 9.95 -18.79
N ALA A 259 12.18 8.83 -19.49
CA ALA A 259 11.49 7.63 -19.01
C ALA A 259 12.10 7.07 -17.71
N LEU A 260 13.39 7.30 -17.44
CA LEU A 260 14.05 6.85 -16.21
C LEU A 260 13.43 7.47 -14.95
N LEU A 261 12.88 8.69 -15.04
CA LEU A 261 12.15 9.31 -13.93
C LEU A 261 10.86 8.56 -13.61
N LEU A 262 10.16 8.08 -14.63
CA LEU A 262 8.95 7.28 -14.47
C LEU A 262 9.30 5.89 -13.91
N VAL A 263 10.34 5.23 -14.43
CA VAL A 263 10.82 3.95 -13.88
C VAL A 263 11.17 4.08 -12.39
N TRP A 264 11.81 5.17 -12.00
CA TRP A 264 12.20 5.42 -10.61
C TRP A 264 10.99 5.52 -9.66
N LEU A 265 9.95 6.25 -10.05
CA LEU A 265 8.84 6.57 -9.16
C LEU A 265 7.61 5.68 -9.33
N ALA A 266 7.49 4.96 -10.45
CA ALA A 266 6.27 4.24 -10.81
C ALA A 266 5.84 3.16 -9.81
N GLN A 267 6.79 2.52 -9.13
CA GLN A 267 6.49 1.49 -8.14
C GLN A 267 6.75 1.96 -6.70
N TYR A 268 7.28 3.18 -6.53
CA TYR A 268 7.72 3.72 -5.26
C TYR A 268 6.61 3.77 -4.18
N PRO A 269 5.36 4.21 -4.47
CA PRO A 269 4.30 4.29 -3.45
C PRO A 269 4.08 2.97 -2.69
N TRP A 270 4.03 1.86 -3.43
CA TRP A 270 3.73 0.56 -2.85
C TRP A 270 4.93 -0.09 -2.17
N HIS A 271 6.14 0.10 -2.71
CA HIS A 271 7.37 -0.40 -2.09
C HIS A 271 7.68 0.31 -0.78
N SER A 272 7.50 1.63 -0.74
CA SER A 272 7.80 2.47 0.42
C SER A 272 6.61 2.70 1.33
N VAL A 273 5.43 2.18 0.98
CA VAL A 273 4.17 2.33 1.72
C VAL A 273 3.89 3.81 2.01
N THR A 274 3.75 4.55 0.91
CA THR A 274 3.57 6.00 0.88
C THR A 274 2.69 6.39 -0.31
N TRP A 275 2.43 7.68 -0.48
CA TRP A 275 1.68 8.22 -1.60
C TRP A 275 2.37 9.43 -2.22
N LEU A 276 2.06 9.67 -3.49
CA LEU A 276 2.55 10.81 -4.25
C LEU A 276 1.39 11.77 -4.53
N GLY A 277 1.62 13.05 -4.27
CA GLY A 277 0.60 14.07 -4.32
C GLY A 277 1.08 15.34 -5.03
N HIS A 278 0.13 16.20 -5.35
CA HIS A 278 0.44 17.55 -5.82
C HIS A 278 1.27 18.30 -4.76
N GLY A 279 2.34 18.96 -5.20
CA GLY A 279 3.28 19.67 -4.35
C GLY A 279 4.35 18.78 -3.70
N HIS A 280 4.21 17.46 -3.73
CA HIS A 280 5.24 16.57 -3.20
C HIS A 280 6.52 16.67 -4.05
N THR A 281 7.66 16.51 -3.39
CA THR A 281 8.97 16.48 -4.03
C THR A 281 9.64 15.13 -3.83
N ALA A 282 10.45 14.72 -4.80
CA ALA A 282 11.30 13.55 -4.71
C ALA A 282 12.73 13.92 -5.11
N LYS A 283 13.69 13.71 -4.21
CA LYS A 283 15.11 13.89 -4.48
C LYS A 283 15.67 12.68 -5.21
N TRP A 284 16.41 12.92 -6.30
CA TRP A 284 17.08 11.86 -7.03
C TRP A 284 18.03 11.09 -6.11
N TYR A 285 17.94 9.76 -6.16
CA TYR A 285 18.60 8.88 -5.20
C TYR A 285 20.12 8.74 -5.44
N HIS A 286 20.62 9.20 -6.59
CA HIS A 286 22.04 9.28 -6.92
C HIS A 286 22.57 10.72 -6.85
N SER A 287 23.77 10.95 -7.38
CA SER A 287 24.34 12.30 -7.55
C SER A 287 23.52 13.14 -8.54
N PRO A 288 23.34 14.46 -8.32
CA PRO A 288 22.75 15.37 -9.30
C PRO A 288 23.36 15.26 -10.70
N SER A 289 24.66 14.95 -10.79
CA SER A 289 25.37 14.76 -12.08
C SER A 289 24.82 13.60 -12.92
N THR A 290 24.02 12.71 -12.34
CA THR A 290 23.40 11.55 -13.00
C THR A 290 21.90 11.74 -13.21
N PHE A 291 21.36 12.94 -12.96
CA PHE A 291 19.95 13.19 -13.14
C PHE A 291 19.55 13.07 -14.61
N PRO A 292 18.47 12.33 -14.95
CA PRO A 292 18.17 12.00 -16.35
C PRO A 292 17.92 13.20 -17.28
N LEU A 293 17.42 14.33 -16.76
CA LEU A 293 17.20 15.54 -17.56
C LEU A 293 18.33 16.58 -17.44
N GLY A 294 19.49 16.15 -16.95
CA GLY A 294 20.71 16.94 -16.91
C GLY A 294 21.15 17.37 -15.51
N PRO A 295 22.45 17.68 -15.34
CA PRO A 295 23.13 17.76 -14.05
C PRO A 295 22.76 18.97 -13.18
N ARG A 296 21.97 19.91 -13.72
CA ARG A 296 21.48 21.09 -12.99
C ARG A 296 20.34 20.77 -12.03
N TYR A 297 19.71 19.61 -12.21
CA TYR A 297 18.57 19.17 -11.44
C TYR A 297 18.97 18.10 -10.43
N SER A 298 18.23 18.03 -9.33
CA SER A 298 18.51 17.13 -8.21
C SER A 298 17.27 16.33 -7.79
N GLY A 299 16.15 16.51 -8.47
CA GLY A 299 14.89 15.87 -8.14
C GLY A 299 13.73 16.41 -8.99
N VAL A 300 12.53 16.07 -8.57
CA VAL A 300 11.28 16.49 -9.21
C VAL A 300 10.28 17.01 -8.18
N MET A 301 9.44 17.94 -8.60
CA MET A 301 8.19 18.33 -7.95
C MET A 301 7.02 17.76 -8.75
N MET A 302 6.01 17.23 -8.05
CA MET A 302 4.84 16.62 -8.66
C MET A 302 3.70 17.62 -8.71
N LEU A 303 3.24 17.97 -9.92
CA LEU A 303 2.18 18.96 -10.10
C LEU A 303 0.99 18.37 -10.85
N ALA A 304 -0.23 18.58 -10.35
CA ALA A 304 -1.44 18.14 -11.06
C ALA A 304 -1.75 19.02 -12.28
N GLU A 305 -1.30 20.28 -12.24
CA GLU A 305 -1.51 21.28 -13.28
C GLU A 305 -0.17 21.97 -13.57
N VAL A 306 0.19 22.03 -14.84
CA VAL A 306 1.38 22.74 -15.34
C VAL A 306 0.96 23.55 -16.55
N PRO A 307 1.29 24.85 -16.63
CA PRO A 307 1.00 25.67 -17.80
C PRO A 307 1.54 25.04 -19.09
N ASP A 308 0.78 25.19 -20.18
CA ASP A 308 1.13 24.70 -21.53
C ASP A 308 1.26 23.17 -21.68
N MET A 309 0.90 22.40 -20.64
CA MET A 309 0.79 20.95 -20.72
C MET A 309 -0.62 20.50 -21.11
N PRO A 310 -0.78 19.37 -21.83
CA PRO A 310 -2.09 18.80 -22.13
C PRO A 310 -2.89 18.50 -20.87
N ASP A 311 -4.19 18.79 -20.90
CA ASP A 311 -5.11 18.32 -19.86
C ASP A 311 -5.37 16.82 -20.02
N MET A 312 -4.81 16.04 -19.11
CA MET A 312 -4.94 14.58 -19.08
C MET A 312 -6.08 14.10 -18.18
N SER A 313 -6.82 15.02 -17.54
CA SER A 313 -7.91 14.69 -16.62
C SER A 313 -9.08 13.95 -17.28
N GLY A 314 -10.05 13.50 -16.47
CA GLY A 314 -11.26 12.82 -16.94
C GLY A 314 -11.13 11.30 -17.09
N PHE A 315 -9.96 10.73 -16.80
CA PHE A 315 -9.80 9.27 -16.68
C PHE A 315 -10.33 8.80 -15.32
N VAL A 316 -11.14 7.74 -15.31
CA VAL A 316 -11.76 7.17 -14.10
C VAL A 316 -11.51 5.67 -14.07
N PHE A 317 -11.03 5.14 -12.96
CA PHE A 317 -10.84 3.70 -12.77
C PHE A 317 -11.41 3.27 -11.42
N GLY A 318 -12.14 2.15 -11.40
CA GLY A 318 -12.78 1.65 -10.17
C GLY A 318 -13.80 2.61 -9.56
N GLY A 319 -14.38 3.51 -10.36
CA GLY A 319 -15.30 4.57 -9.89
C GLY A 319 -14.59 5.82 -9.35
N GLU A 320 -13.26 5.89 -9.43
CA GLU A 320 -12.47 7.00 -8.89
C GLU A 320 -11.71 7.75 -9.97
N ALA A 321 -11.62 9.07 -9.83
CA ALA A 321 -10.84 9.89 -10.73
C ALA A 321 -9.34 9.56 -10.60
N VAL A 322 -8.68 9.43 -11.74
CA VAL A 322 -7.22 9.27 -11.80
C VAL A 322 -6.58 10.63 -11.99
N ARG A 323 -5.64 10.97 -11.10
CA ARG A 323 -4.87 12.21 -11.20
C ARG A 323 -3.56 11.99 -11.95
N TRP A 324 -3.26 12.87 -12.88
CA TRP A 324 -1.97 12.87 -13.57
C TRP A 324 -1.05 13.85 -12.87
N LEU A 325 0.09 13.37 -12.36
CA LEU A 325 1.10 14.20 -11.73
C LEU A 325 2.28 14.40 -12.67
N TRP A 326 2.46 15.63 -13.12
CA TRP A 326 3.61 16.07 -13.90
C TRP A 326 4.86 16.13 -13.03
N LEU A 327 5.90 15.43 -13.46
CA LEU A 327 7.23 15.47 -12.87
C LEU A 327 7.98 16.67 -13.42
N VAL A 328 8.03 17.75 -12.63
CA VAL A 328 8.76 18.97 -12.98
C VAL A 328 10.15 18.93 -12.36
N PRO A 329 11.23 18.93 -13.15
CA PRO A 329 12.60 18.90 -12.61
C PRO A 329 12.91 20.15 -11.78
N VAL A 330 13.53 19.96 -10.62
CA VAL A 330 13.90 21.04 -9.68
C VAL A 330 15.37 20.97 -9.30
N THR A 331 15.95 22.13 -8.97
CA THR A 331 17.35 22.27 -8.51
C THR A 331 17.49 21.84 -7.05
N SER A 332 18.73 21.70 -6.56
CA SER A 332 18.97 21.44 -5.13
C SER A 332 18.41 22.54 -4.23
N GLU A 333 18.59 23.81 -4.62
CA GLU A 333 18.10 24.98 -3.87
C GLU A 333 16.58 24.95 -3.74
N ALA A 334 15.86 24.71 -4.84
CA ALA A 334 14.41 24.59 -4.83
C ALA A 334 13.91 23.40 -3.97
N LEU A 335 14.67 22.30 -3.90
CA LEU A 335 14.33 21.18 -2.99
C LEU A 335 14.51 21.57 -1.52
N GLU A 336 15.51 22.39 -1.19
CA GLU A 336 15.76 22.83 0.18
C GLU A 336 14.72 23.84 0.66
N GLU A 337 14.32 24.77 -0.21
CA GLU A 337 13.25 25.74 0.07
C GLU A 337 11.91 25.05 0.41
N GLN A 338 11.64 23.88 -0.17
CA GLN A 338 10.41 23.10 0.07
C GLN A 338 10.47 22.21 1.33
N ARG A 339 11.62 22.16 2.04
CA ARG A 339 11.76 21.43 3.31
C ARG A 339 11.43 22.28 4.54
N HIS A 340 11.21 23.59 4.36
CA HIS A 340 10.92 24.57 5.40
C HIS A 340 9.45 25.01 5.37
#